data_AF-A0A7Z9QKY1-F1
#
_entry.id   AF-A0A7Z9QKY1-F1
#
_cell.length_a   1.000
_cell.length_b   1.000
_cell.length_c   1.000
_cell.angle_alpha   90.00
_cell.angle_beta   90.00
_cell.angle_gamma   90.00
#
_symmetry.space_group_name_H-M   'P 1'
#
loop_
_entity.id
_entity.type
_entity.pdbx_description
1 polymer ?
#
loop_
_entity_poly.entity_id
_entity_poly.type
_entity_poly.pdbx_seq_one_letter_code
_entity_poly.pdbx_strand_id
1 'polypeptide(L)'
;MLFLDGVYVGAADSAEFRWVKAPTSVELAQLTQTIAHRLARHLERHGLRERDAEHSYLALETADEDPIDQLRSHSITYRIAVGPQPGRKVFTLQTLPDERDGYENASVGNVAGFSLHAGVSVKANQRAKLERLCRYITRPAISEKRLSLTNHGKIRYELKTPFRDGTTHVIFEPVDFIAKLAALVPKPKPKPKPKPKPKPKPK
;
A
#
# COMPACT_ATOMS: atom_id res chain seq x y z
N MET A 1 -8.94 -3.79 -4.45
CA MET A 1 -9.32 -5.17 -4.83
C MET A 1 -10.83 -5.27 -4.81
N LEU A 2 -11.45 -6.03 -5.70
CA LEU A 2 -12.89 -6.29 -5.71
C LEU A 2 -13.13 -7.72 -5.24
N PHE A 3 -14.17 -7.92 -4.45
CA PHE A 3 -14.59 -9.21 -3.96
C PHE A 3 -16.10 -9.33 -4.12
N LEU A 4 -16.59 -10.57 -4.10
CA LEU A 4 -18.02 -10.85 -4.05
C LEU A 4 -18.50 -10.76 -2.60
N ASP A 5 -19.66 -10.13 -2.37
CA ASP A 5 -20.32 -10.03 -1.05
C ASP A 5 -21.07 -11.34 -0.68
N GLY A 6 -20.54 -12.47 -1.11
CA GLY A 6 -21.17 -13.78 -1.01
C GLY A 6 -20.34 -14.89 -1.61
N VAL A 7 -20.87 -16.10 -1.54
CA VAL A 7 -20.22 -17.32 -2.02
C VAL A 7 -21.17 -18.10 -2.92
N TYR A 8 -20.60 -18.82 -3.88
CA TYR A 8 -21.36 -19.82 -4.64
C TYR A 8 -21.34 -21.15 -3.87
N VAL A 9 -22.51 -21.76 -3.69
CA VAL A 9 -22.68 -23.05 -3.04
C VAL A 9 -23.33 -24.04 -4.02
N GLY A 10 -22.79 -25.25 -4.12
CA GLY A 10 -23.27 -26.29 -5.04
C GLY A 10 -22.21 -26.81 -6.01
N ALA A 11 -22.61 -27.72 -6.91
CA ALA A 11 -21.76 -28.18 -8.01
C ALA A 11 -21.67 -27.10 -9.11
N ALA A 12 -20.67 -27.19 -10.01
CA ALA A 12 -20.42 -26.18 -11.05
C ALA A 12 -21.66 -25.87 -11.92
N ASP A 13 -22.47 -26.89 -12.20
CA ASP A 13 -23.67 -26.77 -13.05
C ASP A 13 -24.92 -26.37 -12.26
N SER A 14 -24.84 -26.27 -10.92
CA SER A 14 -25.97 -25.99 -10.02
C SER A 14 -25.60 -24.98 -8.91
N ALA A 15 -24.65 -24.10 -9.18
CA ALA A 15 -24.11 -23.18 -8.18
C ALA A 15 -25.09 -22.05 -7.87
N GLU A 16 -25.51 -21.94 -6.62
CA GLU A 16 -26.38 -20.87 -6.12
C GLU A 16 -25.55 -19.81 -5.39
N PHE A 17 -25.77 -18.53 -5.69
CA PHE A 17 -25.09 -17.44 -4.99
C PHE A 17 -25.78 -17.14 -3.65
N ARG A 18 -25.05 -17.28 -2.55
CA ARG A 18 -25.51 -16.95 -1.20
C ARG A 18 -24.79 -15.72 -0.68
N TRP A 19 -25.58 -14.70 -0.35
CA TRP A 19 -25.11 -13.47 0.28
C TRP A 19 -24.58 -13.76 1.68
N VAL A 20 -23.46 -13.13 2.03
CA VAL A 20 -22.90 -13.14 3.38
C VAL A 20 -23.23 -11.81 4.05
N LYS A 21 -23.43 -11.84 5.38
CA LYS A 21 -23.72 -10.62 6.14
C LYS A 21 -22.55 -9.63 6.01
N ALA A 22 -22.88 -8.35 5.88
CA ALA A 22 -21.88 -7.29 5.89
C ALA A 22 -21.06 -7.35 7.19
N PRO A 23 -19.73 -7.16 7.12
CA PRO A 23 -18.88 -7.21 8.30
C PRO A 23 -19.20 -6.06 9.25
N THR A 24 -19.17 -6.36 10.54
CA THR A 24 -19.30 -5.39 11.62
C THR A 24 -18.02 -4.57 11.77
N SER A 25 -18.11 -3.41 12.42
CA SER A 25 -16.94 -2.58 12.76
C SER A 25 -15.90 -3.35 13.59
N VAL A 26 -16.37 -4.22 14.49
CA VAL A 26 -15.51 -5.08 15.34
C VAL A 26 -14.75 -6.11 14.49
N GLU A 27 -15.42 -6.81 13.58
CA GLU A 27 -14.78 -7.77 12.67
C GLU A 27 -13.77 -7.07 11.75
N LEU A 28 -14.08 -5.87 11.26
CA LEU A 28 -13.15 -5.06 10.48
C LEU A 28 -11.92 -4.66 11.29
N ALA A 29 -12.09 -4.22 12.54
CA ALA A 29 -10.98 -3.86 13.41
C ALA A 29 -10.05 -5.07 13.68
N GLN A 30 -10.62 -6.24 13.98
CA GLN A 30 -9.86 -7.49 14.19
C GLN A 30 -9.09 -7.92 12.94
N LEU A 31 -9.71 -7.82 11.77
CA LEU A 31 -9.05 -8.13 10.50
C LEU A 31 -7.94 -7.12 10.21
N THR A 32 -8.16 -5.82 10.42
CA THR A 32 -7.12 -4.78 10.27
C THR A 32 -5.94 -5.07 11.19
N GLN A 33 -6.17 -5.43 12.45
CA GLN A 33 -5.12 -5.80 13.38
C GLN A 33 -4.32 -7.02 12.89
N THR A 34 -5.00 -8.04 12.37
CA THR A 34 -4.36 -9.23 11.80
C THR A 34 -3.49 -8.88 10.60
N ILE A 35 -3.98 -8.03 9.70
CA ILE A 35 -3.23 -7.55 8.54
C ILE A 35 -2.01 -6.75 8.99
N ALA A 36 -2.18 -5.80 9.90
CA ALA A 36 -1.09 -4.99 10.44
C ALA A 36 0.02 -5.87 11.05
N HIS A 37 -0.36 -6.88 11.84
CA HIS A 37 0.58 -7.80 12.45
C HIS A 37 1.32 -8.68 11.44
N ARG A 38 0.61 -9.17 10.41
CA ARG A 38 1.22 -9.97 9.33
C ARG A 38 2.18 -9.13 8.49
N LEU A 39 1.82 -7.89 8.18
CA LEU A 39 2.68 -6.96 7.46
C LEU A 39 3.92 -6.63 8.29
N ALA A 40 3.76 -6.31 9.57
CA ALA A 40 4.86 -6.12 10.51
C ALA A 40 5.86 -7.30 10.50
N ARG A 41 5.36 -8.53 10.68
CA ARG A 41 6.18 -9.76 10.62
C ARG A 41 6.80 -10.02 9.25
N HIS A 42 6.14 -9.62 8.17
CA HIS A 42 6.70 -9.75 6.83
C HIS A 42 7.86 -8.78 6.63
N LEU A 43 7.68 -7.52 7.03
CA LEU A 43 8.73 -6.50 7.00
C LEU A 43 9.93 -6.92 7.86
N GLU A 44 9.71 -7.46 9.07
CA GLU A 44 10.80 -8.00 9.92
C GLU A 44 11.63 -9.08 9.22
N ARG A 45 10.98 -10.08 8.61
CA ARG A 45 11.66 -11.20 7.95
C ARG A 45 12.46 -10.77 6.73
N HIS A 46 12.14 -9.63 6.15
CA HIS A 46 12.81 -9.06 5.00
C HIS A 46 13.75 -7.93 5.38
N GLY A 47 14.20 -7.85 6.64
CA GLY A 47 15.14 -6.80 7.03
C GLY A 47 14.57 -5.41 6.73
N LEU A 48 13.30 -5.16 7.07
CA LEU A 48 12.63 -3.87 6.88
C LEU A 48 12.22 -3.13 8.21
N ARG A 49 12.90 -3.34 9.38
CA ARG A 49 12.58 -2.74 10.73
C ARG A 49 13.70 -2.20 11.69
N GLU A 50 13.35 -1.18 12.53
CA GLU A 50 13.98 -0.55 13.76
C GLU A 50 12.95 0.49 14.34
N ARG A 51 13.24 1.27 15.41
CA ARG A 51 12.28 2.13 16.16
C ARG A 51 12.60 3.63 16.04
N ASP A 52 11.59 4.45 15.73
CA ASP A 52 11.65 5.91 15.89
C ASP A 52 10.59 6.34 16.91
N ALA A 53 10.96 7.22 17.85
CA ALA A 53 10.21 7.51 19.08
C ALA A 53 8.85 8.18 18.84
N GLU A 54 8.59 8.68 17.63
CA GLU A 54 7.29 9.28 17.27
C GLU A 54 6.39 8.37 16.42
N HIS A 55 6.92 7.28 15.87
CA HIS A 55 6.17 6.29 15.08
C HIS A 55 6.69 4.87 15.36
N SER A 56 5.94 4.13 16.17
CA SER A 56 6.35 2.88 16.85
C SER A 56 6.73 1.65 15.99
N TYR A 57 6.96 1.77 14.67
CA TYR A 57 7.07 0.57 13.81
C TYR A 57 8.17 0.53 12.74
N LEU A 58 9.02 1.55 12.55
CA LEU A 58 9.89 1.62 11.36
C LEU A 58 11.23 2.36 11.56
N ALA A 59 12.34 1.64 11.45
CA ALA A 59 13.69 2.10 11.13
C ALA A 59 14.48 0.87 10.60
N LEU A 60 15.82 0.79 10.51
CA LEU A 60 16.56 -0.39 10.03
C LEU A 60 18.09 -0.30 10.13
N GLU A 61 18.74 -1.45 10.34
CA GLU A 61 20.11 -1.72 9.87
C GLU A 61 20.07 -2.57 8.59
N THR A 62 20.74 -2.12 7.53
CA THR A 62 20.84 -2.82 6.25
C THR A 62 21.98 -3.83 6.25
N ALA A 63 21.67 -5.13 6.21
CA ALA A 63 22.65 -6.18 5.93
C ALA A 63 22.35 -6.78 4.54
N ASP A 64 23.30 -6.65 3.61
CA ASP A 64 23.37 -7.35 2.30
C ASP A 64 22.03 -7.70 1.61
N GLU A 65 21.21 -6.69 1.32
CA GLU A 65 19.95 -6.87 0.59
C GLU A 65 20.00 -6.36 -0.86
N ASP A 66 19.22 -7.03 -1.71
CA ASP A 66 18.90 -6.62 -3.10
C ASP A 66 18.68 -5.10 -3.17
N PRO A 67 19.39 -4.34 -4.04
CA PRO A 67 19.29 -2.88 -4.10
C PRO A 67 17.86 -2.35 -4.20
N ILE A 68 16.95 -3.10 -4.82
CA ILE A 68 15.52 -2.73 -4.90
C ILE A 68 14.83 -2.80 -3.54
N ASP A 69 15.20 -3.74 -2.67
CA ASP A 69 14.64 -3.83 -1.32
C ASP A 69 15.11 -2.67 -0.45
N GLN A 70 16.34 -2.18 -0.65
CA GLN A 70 16.81 -0.93 -0.04
C GLN A 70 15.98 0.29 -0.48
N LEU A 71 15.63 0.41 -1.78
CA LEU A 71 14.76 1.49 -2.25
C LEU A 71 13.35 1.41 -1.65
N ARG A 72 12.81 0.20 -1.53
CA ARG A 72 11.50 -0.05 -0.90
C ARG A 72 11.51 0.30 0.58
N SER A 73 12.54 -0.12 1.29
CA SER A 73 12.79 0.21 2.69
C SER A 73 12.71 1.71 2.94
N HIS A 74 13.55 2.49 2.25
CA HIS A 74 13.56 3.95 2.35
C HIS A 74 12.23 4.58 1.93
N SER A 75 11.51 3.98 0.99
CA SER A 75 10.17 4.45 0.58
C SER A 75 9.12 4.23 1.66
N ILE A 76 9.14 3.07 2.33
CA ILE A 76 8.21 2.72 3.41
C ILE A 76 8.43 3.64 4.62
N THR A 77 9.69 3.98 4.92
CA THR A 77 10.02 4.82 6.08
C THR A 77 10.12 6.32 5.76
N TYR A 78 9.66 6.77 4.59
CA TYR A 78 9.72 8.18 4.16
C TYR A 78 11.13 8.79 4.21
N ARG A 79 12.17 8.01 3.88
CA ARG A 79 13.58 8.44 3.85
C ARG A 79 14.15 8.53 2.43
N ILE A 80 15.12 9.39 2.21
CA ILE A 80 15.84 9.55 0.95
C ILE A 80 16.69 8.31 0.72
N ALA A 81 16.51 7.62 -0.40
CA ALA A 81 17.22 6.38 -0.69
C ALA A 81 18.61 6.63 -1.31
N VAL A 82 18.70 7.66 -2.15
CA VAL A 82 19.86 7.92 -3.01
C VAL A 82 20.12 9.43 -3.13
N GLY A 83 21.34 9.80 -3.49
CA GLY A 83 21.75 11.20 -3.64
C GLY A 83 22.52 11.73 -2.43
N PRO A 84 22.61 13.06 -2.24
CA PRO A 84 23.53 13.69 -1.29
C PRO A 84 23.07 13.58 0.19
N GLN A 85 21.84 13.16 0.44
CA GLN A 85 21.25 13.12 1.79
C GLN A 85 20.61 11.75 2.13
N PRO A 86 21.30 10.62 1.89
CA PRO A 86 20.70 9.30 2.08
C PRO A 86 20.32 9.09 3.56
N GLY A 87 19.21 8.41 3.79
CA GLY A 87 18.67 8.10 5.12
C GLY A 87 17.92 9.24 5.82
N ARG A 88 18.00 10.49 5.34
CA ARG A 88 17.22 11.61 5.91
C ARG A 88 15.75 11.51 5.54
N LYS A 89 14.84 12.04 6.37
CA LYS A 89 13.43 12.17 6.00
C LYS A 89 13.27 13.06 4.77
N VAL A 90 12.34 12.70 3.89
CA VAL A 90 12.01 13.52 2.71
C VAL A 90 11.45 14.87 3.17
N PHE A 91 11.85 15.95 2.49
CA PHE A 91 11.42 17.30 2.81
C PHE A 91 9.93 17.51 2.48
N THR A 92 9.16 18.04 3.43
CA THR A 92 7.74 18.33 3.29
C THR A 92 7.45 19.81 3.48
N LEU A 93 6.47 20.35 2.75
CA LEU A 93 5.93 21.68 3.00
C LEU A 93 4.63 21.56 3.80
N GLN A 94 4.62 22.14 4.99
CA GLN A 94 3.48 22.15 5.90
C GLN A 94 2.76 23.50 5.86
N THR A 95 1.43 23.44 5.88
CA THR A 95 0.53 24.55 6.18
C THR A 95 -0.11 24.32 7.55
N LEU A 96 -1.04 25.17 7.98
CA LEU A 96 -1.80 24.93 9.20
C LEU A 96 -2.46 23.53 9.14
N PRO A 97 -2.50 22.80 10.28
CA PRO A 97 -3.15 21.48 10.35
C PRO A 97 -4.59 21.55 9.86
N ASP A 98 -5.01 20.52 9.12
CA ASP A 98 -6.38 20.38 8.65
C ASP A 98 -7.24 19.87 9.81
N GLU A 99 -8.10 20.72 10.40
CA GLU A 99 -9.07 20.38 11.44
C GLU A 99 -10.25 19.56 10.89
N ARG A 100 -9.96 18.43 10.22
CA ARG A 100 -11.01 17.50 9.81
C ARG A 100 -11.20 16.44 10.88
N ASP A 101 -12.26 16.63 11.64
CA ASP A 101 -12.78 15.66 12.58
C ASP A 101 -12.90 14.28 11.91
N GLY A 102 -12.42 13.27 12.64
CA GLY A 102 -12.44 11.89 12.21
C GLY A 102 -13.87 11.42 12.04
N TYR A 103 -14.35 11.35 10.79
CA TYR A 103 -15.57 10.63 10.47
C TYR A 103 -15.36 9.15 10.80
N GLU A 104 -15.81 8.73 11.98
CA GLU A 104 -15.98 7.33 12.36
C GLU A 104 -17.06 6.71 11.47
N ASN A 105 -16.65 6.30 10.27
CA ASN A 105 -17.48 5.50 9.41
C ASN A 105 -17.53 4.08 10.00
N ALA A 106 -18.72 3.62 10.42
CA ALA A 106 -18.95 2.29 10.98
C ALA A 106 -18.48 1.12 10.09
N SER A 107 -18.11 1.38 8.84
CA SER A 107 -17.59 0.42 7.86
C SER A 107 -16.07 0.51 7.65
N VAL A 108 -15.33 1.06 8.63
CA VAL A 108 -13.88 1.22 8.59
C VAL A 108 -13.24 0.67 9.87
N GLY A 109 -12.34 -0.30 9.73
CA GLY A 109 -11.49 -0.75 10.82
C GLY A 109 -10.16 0.00 10.81
N ASN A 110 -9.85 0.76 11.86
CA ASN A 110 -8.60 1.51 12.00
C ASN A 110 -7.76 0.95 13.15
N VAL A 111 -6.54 0.48 12.87
CA VAL A 111 -5.61 -0.05 13.89
C VAL A 111 -4.19 0.33 13.54
N ALA A 112 -3.45 0.95 14.47
CA ALA A 112 -2.02 1.22 14.36
C ALA A 112 -1.59 1.89 13.03
N GLY A 113 -2.39 2.85 12.53
CA GLY A 113 -2.11 3.56 11.27
C GLY A 113 -2.58 2.83 9.99
N PHE A 114 -3.15 1.64 10.11
CA PHE A 114 -3.82 0.93 9.01
C PHE A 114 -5.32 1.22 9.02
N SER A 115 -5.90 1.43 7.85
CA SER A 115 -7.35 1.54 7.65
C SER A 115 -7.83 0.50 6.64
N LEU A 116 -8.91 -0.20 6.97
CA LEU A 116 -9.60 -1.13 6.08
C LEU A 116 -11.03 -0.66 5.86
N HIS A 117 -11.34 -0.28 4.62
CA HIS A 117 -12.68 0.18 4.23
C HIS A 117 -13.46 -0.95 3.57
N ALA A 118 -14.62 -1.30 4.11
CA ALA A 118 -15.53 -2.30 3.54
C ALA A 118 -16.94 -1.74 3.23
N GLY A 119 -17.13 -0.42 3.34
CA GLY A 119 -18.44 0.22 3.13
C GLY A 119 -18.85 0.47 1.67
N VAL A 120 -18.05 0.02 0.68
CA VAL A 120 -18.31 0.28 -0.74
C VAL A 120 -18.71 -1.00 -1.46
N SER A 121 -20.02 -1.18 -1.69
CA SER A 121 -20.57 -2.28 -2.49
C SER A 121 -21.11 -1.79 -3.84
N VAL A 122 -21.15 -2.66 -4.85
CA VAL A 122 -21.68 -2.35 -6.18
C VAL A 122 -22.66 -3.44 -6.60
N LYS A 123 -23.91 -3.08 -6.90
CA LYS A 123 -24.91 -4.04 -7.40
C LYS A 123 -24.61 -4.43 -8.85
N ALA A 124 -25.04 -5.62 -9.27
CA ALA A 124 -24.79 -6.15 -10.61
C ALA A 124 -25.24 -5.21 -11.76
N ASN A 125 -26.31 -4.43 -11.55
CA ASN A 125 -26.83 -3.47 -12.52
C ASN A 125 -26.15 -2.09 -12.48
N GLN A 126 -25.29 -1.80 -11.51
CA GLN A 126 -24.65 -0.49 -11.32
C GLN A 126 -23.32 -0.37 -12.09
N ARG A 127 -23.34 -0.60 -13.41
CA ARG A 127 -22.12 -0.63 -14.25
C ARG A 127 -21.30 0.67 -14.18
N ALA A 128 -21.95 1.84 -14.14
CA ALA A 128 -21.24 3.11 -13.99
C ALA A 128 -20.49 3.24 -12.66
N LYS A 129 -21.07 2.72 -11.56
CA LYS A 129 -20.41 2.68 -10.24
C LYS A 129 -19.23 1.72 -10.24
N LEU A 130 -19.39 0.55 -10.88
CA LEU A 130 -18.32 -0.43 -11.06
C LEU A 130 -17.15 0.18 -11.85
N GLU A 131 -17.45 0.84 -12.96
CA GLU A 131 -16.43 1.50 -13.78
C GLU A 131 -15.64 2.55 -12.99
N ARG A 132 -16.33 3.40 -12.22
CA ARG A 132 -15.68 4.39 -11.34
C ARG A 132 -14.75 3.72 -10.32
N LEU A 133 -15.16 2.60 -9.75
CA LEU A 133 -14.38 1.85 -8.78
C LEU A 133 -13.18 1.15 -9.43
N CYS A 134 -13.35 0.54 -10.60
CA CYS A 134 -12.25 -0.02 -11.39
C CYS A 134 -11.21 1.05 -11.71
N ARG A 135 -11.64 2.21 -12.21
CA ARG A 135 -10.75 3.35 -12.49
C ARG A 135 -10.00 3.82 -11.24
N TYR A 136 -10.65 3.78 -10.08
CA TYR A 136 -10.00 4.09 -8.80
C TYR A 136 -8.95 3.05 -8.42
N ILE A 137 -9.23 1.76 -8.59
CA ILE A 137 -8.30 0.66 -8.28
C ILE A 137 -7.09 0.68 -9.20
N THR A 138 -7.30 0.98 -10.48
CA THR A 138 -6.25 0.97 -11.50
C THR A 138 -5.56 2.33 -11.68
N ARG A 139 -5.86 3.32 -10.82
CA ARG A 139 -5.23 4.64 -10.93
C ARG A 139 -3.72 4.53 -10.70
N PRO A 140 -2.88 5.25 -11.47
CA PRO A 140 -1.46 5.34 -11.19
C PRO A 140 -1.18 5.90 -9.79
N ALA A 141 -0.04 5.53 -9.22
CA ALA A 141 0.38 6.00 -7.89
C ALA A 141 0.63 7.52 -7.84
N ILE A 142 1.00 8.10 -8.98
CA ILE A 142 1.31 9.52 -9.15
C ILE A 142 0.39 10.17 -10.18
N SER A 143 0.24 11.50 -10.09
CA SER A 143 -0.51 12.30 -11.05
C SER A 143 0.40 13.38 -11.61
N GLU A 144 0.63 13.39 -12.92
CA GLU A 144 1.45 14.40 -13.60
C GLU A 144 0.97 15.82 -13.33
N LYS A 145 -0.35 16.03 -13.26
CA LYS A 145 -0.94 17.35 -12.93
C LYS A 145 -0.53 17.91 -11.57
N ARG A 146 -0.01 17.06 -10.66
CA ARG A 146 0.45 17.44 -9.32
C ARG A 146 1.98 17.43 -9.22
N LEU A 147 2.69 17.20 -10.32
CA LEU A 147 4.14 17.25 -10.40
C LEU A 147 4.58 18.58 -11.02
N SER A 148 5.60 19.20 -10.44
CA SER A 148 6.22 20.42 -10.96
C SER A 148 7.71 20.46 -10.62
N LEU A 149 8.51 21.14 -11.44
CA LEU A 149 9.89 21.46 -11.13
C LEU A 149 9.96 22.79 -10.39
N THR A 150 10.81 22.88 -9.37
CA THR A 150 11.11 24.14 -8.70
C THR A 150 12.21 24.90 -9.46
N ASN A 151 12.38 26.19 -9.14
CA ASN A 151 13.44 27.02 -9.72
C ASN A 151 14.86 26.50 -9.41
N HIS A 152 14.99 25.63 -8.41
CA HIS A 152 16.25 24.99 -8.02
C HIS A 152 16.41 23.58 -8.60
N GLY A 153 15.58 23.19 -9.57
CA GLY A 153 15.66 21.87 -10.22
C GLY A 153 15.14 20.71 -9.38
N LYS A 154 14.47 20.97 -8.25
CA LYS A 154 13.86 19.93 -7.41
C LYS A 154 12.49 19.54 -7.93
N ILE A 155 12.05 18.33 -7.64
CA ILE A 155 10.71 17.85 -7.98
C ILE A 155 9.78 18.13 -6.81
N ARG A 156 8.72 18.91 -7.06
CA ARG A 156 7.64 19.17 -6.10
C ARG A 156 6.41 18.35 -6.49
N TYR A 157 5.95 17.52 -5.56
CA TYR A 157 4.70 16.77 -5.69
C TYR A 157 3.65 17.30 -4.71
N GLU A 158 2.51 17.75 -5.25
CA GLU A 158 1.36 18.19 -4.49
C GLU A 158 0.50 17.00 -4.05
N LEU A 159 0.14 16.98 -2.76
CA LEU A 159 -0.77 15.98 -2.20
C LEU A 159 -2.21 16.35 -2.55
N LYS A 160 -2.97 15.36 -3.02
CA LYS A 160 -4.41 15.54 -3.33
C LYS A 160 -5.19 16.06 -2.11
N THR A 161 -4.80 15.60 -0.93
CA THR A 161 -5.41 15.98 0.34
C THR A 161 -4.25 16.21 1.30
N PRO A 162 -4.21 17.34 2.02
CA PRO A 162 -3.20 17.58 3.02
C PRO A 162 -3.16 16.44 4.05
N PHE A 163 -1.98 16.16 4.57
CA PHE A 163 -1.85 15.28 5.72
C PHE A 163 -2.35 15.98 6.99
N ARG A 164 -2.55 15.20 8.05
CA ARG A 164 -3.05 15.72 9.34
C ARG A 164 -2.11 16.74 9.97
N ASP A 165 -0.82 16.63 9.71
CA ASP A 165 0.21 17.58 10.13
C ASP A 165 0.25 18.85 9.25
N GLY A 166 -0.70 19.00 8.32
CA GLY A 166 -0.75 20.11 7.37
C GLY A 166 0.20 19.96 6.19
N THR A 167 0.89 18.83 6.02
CA THR A 167 1.75 18.63 4.84
C THR A 167 0.92 18.68 3.56
N THR A 168 1.29 19.57 2.64
CA THR A 168 0.61 19.75 1.33
C THR A 168 1.47 19.32 0.16
N HIS A 169 2.79 19.40 0.29
CA HIS A 169 3.72 19.03 -0.76
C HIS A 169 4.88 18.20 -0.21
N VAL A 170 5.43 17.37 -1.07
CA VAL A 170 6.67 16.61 -0.84
C VAL A 170 7.69 17.04 -1.89
N ILE A 171 8.91 17.35 -1.46
CA ILE A 171 9.99 17.83 -2.33
C ILE A 171 11.09 16.77 -2.41
N PHE A 172 11.50 16.45 -3.64
CA PHE A 172 12.51 15.44 -3.93
C PHE A 172 13.66 16.04 -4.74
N GLU A 173 14.86 15.51 -4.50
CA GLU A 173 15.90 15.56 -5.52
C GLU A 173 15.49 14.67 -6.71
N PRO A 174 15.85 15.02 -7.97
CA PRO A 174 15.41 14.26 -9.14
C PRO A 174 15.73 12.76 -9.07
N VAL A 175 16.93 12.41 -8.59
CA VAL A 175 17.38 11.03 -8.48
C VAL A 175 16.63 10.27 -7.38
N ASP A 176 16.34 10.93 -6.24
CA ASP A 176 15.54 10.31 -5.17
C ASP A 176 14.09 10.07 -5.62
N PHE A 177 13.51 10.99 -6.39
CA PHE A 177 12.19 10.78 -6.97
C PHE A 177 12.15 9.56 -7.90
N ILE A 178 13.15 9.39 -8.77
CA ILE A 178 13.27 8.20 -9.62
C ILE A 178 13.40 6.92 -8.78
N ALA A 179 14.16 6.97 -7.68
CA ALA A 179 14.26 5.85 -6.75
C ALA A 179 12.91 5.47 -6.12
N LYS A 180 12.06 6.46 -5.76
CA LYS A 180 10.68 6.20 -5.30
C LYS A 180 9.84 5.49 -6.37
N LEU A 181 9.99 5.87 -7.64
CA LEU A 181 9.30 5.21 -8.74
C LEU A 181 9.82 3.78 -8.98
N ALA A 182 11.13 3.59 -8.92
CA ALA A 182 11.75 2.28 -9.07
C ALA A 182 11.29 1.29 -7.99
N ALA A 183 11.08 1.76 -6.76
CA ALA A 183 10.57 0.93 -5.66
C ALA A 183 9.18 0.32 -5.94
N LEU A 184 8.36 0.96 -6.80
CA LEU A 184 7.03 0.48 -7.19
C LEU A 184 7.08 -0.66 -8.21
N VAL A 185 8.23 -0.91 -8.84
CA VAL A 185 8.38 -1.98 -9.82
C VAL A 185 8.38 -3.32 -9.07
N PRO A 186 7.43 -4.23 -9.36
CA PRO A 186 7.38 -5.54 -8.70
C PRO A 186 8.58 -6.40 -9.11
N LYS A 187 9.06 -7.27 -8.20
CA LYS A 187 10.10 -8.23 -8.56
C LYS A 187 9.61 -9.14 -9.70
N PRO A 188 10.47 -9.50 -10.67
CA PRO A 188 10.10 -10.45 -11.70
C PRO A 188 9.68 -11.78 -11.07
N LYS A 189 8.60 -12.37 -11.57
CA LYS A 189 8.16 -13.69 -11.07
C LYS A 189 9.20 -14.73 -11.48
N PRO A 190 9.70 -15.56 -10.53
CA PRO A 190 10.61 -16.65 -10.90
C PRO A 190 9.90 -17.60 -11.86
N LYS A 191 10.62 -18.08 -12.89
CA LYS A 191 10.09 -19.11 -13.78
C LYS A 191 9.73 -20.35 -12.95
N PRO A 192 8.57 -21.00 -13.20
CA PRO A 192 8.22 -22.22 -12.49
C PRO A 192 9.33 -23.27 -12.68
N LYS A 193 9.81 -23.85 -11.58
CA LYS A 193 10.81 -24.93 -11.65
C LYS A 193 10.21 -26.08 -12.47
N PRO A 194 10.99 -26.72 -13.37
CA PRO A 194 10.50 -27.86 -14.12
C PRO A 194 10.06 -28.96 -13.14
N LYS A 195 8.90 -29.57 -13.41
CA LYS A 195 8.38 -30.66 -12.57
C LYS A 195 9.43 -31.79 -12.53
N PRO A 196 9.70 -32.38 -11.35
CA PRO A 196 10.61 -33.52 -11.27
C PRO A 196 10.09 -34.66 -12.15
N LYS A 197 10.98 -35.28 -12.94
CA LYS A 197 10.64 -36.43 -13.78
C LYS A 197 10.08 -37.56 -12.90
N PRO A 198 9.02 -38.26 -13.33
CA PRO A 198 8.47 -39.37 -12.55
C PRO A 198 9.55 -40.43 -12.34
N LYS A 199 9.69 -40.91 -11.10
CA LYS A 199 10.61 -42.00 -10.77
C LYS A 199 10.20 -43.25 -11.56
N PRO A 200 11.14 -44.02 -12.13
CA PRO A 200 10.81 -45.27 -12.79
C PRO A 200 10.13 -46.22 -11.80
N LYS A 201 9.05 -46.88 -12.23
CA LYS A 201 8.35 -47.87 -11.40
C LYS A 201 9.31 -49.05 -11.10
N PRO A 202 9.37 -49.54 -9.86
CA PRO A 202 10.14 -50.75 -9.57
C PRO A 202 9.56 -51.94 -10.36
N LYS A 203 10.46 -52.80 -10.85
CA LYS A 203 10.14 -54.04 -11.57
C LYS A 203 9.48 -55.06 -10.67
#